data_AF-A0A656JYH2-F1
#
_entry.id   AF-A0A656JYH2-F1
#
_cell.length_a   1.000
_cell.length_b   1.000
_cell.length_c   1.000
_cell.angle_alpha   90.00
_cell.angle_beta   90.00
_cell.angle_gamma   90.00
#
_symmetry.space_group_name_H-M   'P 1'
#
loop_
_entity.id
_entity.type
_entity.pdbx_description
1 polymer ?
#
loop_
_entity_poly.entity_id
_entity_poly.type
_entity_poly.pdbx_seq_one_letter_code
_entity_poly.pdbx_strand_id
1 'polypeptide(L)'
;MSQRLGILVWLLLALLLLTGAGLYLGRNLERYDKTVDEGPSPEARANPWLAAEHFLRGRSLEVMTTDTLAQLPDPGQRTQTLLLLNDRAGMTPAQTEQLLNWVTSGGHLLFVAEQLWDEQKGRSGDLLL
;
A
#
# COMPACT_ATOMS: atom_id res chain seq x y z
N MET A 1 -18.22 62.30 37.22
CA MET A 1 -19.15 61.14 37.24
C MET A 1 -19.53 60.65 35.84
N SER A 2 -19.46 61.48 34.79
CA SER A 2 -19.81 61.11 33.39
C SER A 2 -18.85 60.12 32.70
N GLN A 3 -17.55 60.19 32.96
CA GLN A 3 -16.55 59.31 32.31
C GLN A 3 -16.66 57.84 32.72
N ARG A 4 -16.95 57.55 34.00
CA ARG A 4 -17.14 56.18 34.50
C ARG A 4 -18.38 55.53 33.92
N LEU A 5 -19.44 56.31 33.72
CA LEU A 5 -20.68 55.85 33.08
C LEU A 5 -20.45 55.50 31.60
N GLY A 6 -19.68 56.32 30.87
CA GLY A 6 -19.31 56.05 29.48
C GLY A 6 -18.50 54.77 29.30
N ILE A 7 -17.55 54.51 30.20
CA ILE A 7 -16.77 53.25 30.21
C ILE A 7 -17.67 52.04 30.46
N LEU A 8 -18.61 52.13 31.42
CA LEU A 8 -19.55 51.05 31.70
C LEU A 8 -20.46 50.76 30.51
N VAL A 9 -20.93 51.79 29.80
CA VAL A 9 -21.75 51.64 28.59
C VAL A 9 -20.96 50.95 27.47
N TRP A 10 -19.70 51.35 27.25
CA TRP A 10 -18.83 50.71 26.27
C TRP A 10 -18.53 49.25 26.61
N LEU A 11 -18.30 48.93 27.89
CA LEU A 11 -18.12 47.56 28.35
C LEU A 11 -19.37 46.70 28.13
N LEU A 12 -20.55 47.26 28.39
CA LEU A 12 -21.83 46.58 28.15
C LEU A 12 -22.07 46.31 26.65
N LEU A 13 -21.77 47.29 25.79
CA LEU A 13 -21.83 47.15 24.34
C LEU A 13 -20.84 46.10 23.82
N ALA A 14 -19.61 46.13 24.29
CA ALA A 14 -18.59 45.14 23.92
C ALA A 14 -19.00 43.73 24.35
N LEU A 15 -19.56 43.58 25.56
CA LEU A 15 -20.05 42.29 26.04
C LEU A 15 -21.23 41.79 25.19
N LEU A 16 -22.16 42.67 24.82
CA LEU A 16 -23.31 42.30 23.98
C LEU A 16 -22.86 41.87 22.58
N LEU A 17 -21.90 42.57 21.99
CA LEU A 17 -21.27 42.21 20.72
C LEU A 17 -20.58 40.83 20.79
N LEU A 18 -19.77 40.59 21.83
CA LEU A 18 -19.08 39.32 22.02
C LEU A 18 -20.06 38.16 22.21
N THR A 19 -21.12 38.38 22.99
CA THR A 19 -22.15 37.36 23.23
C THR A 19 -22.93 37.05 21.96
N GLY A 20 -23.32 38.08 21.19
CA GLY A 20 -24.00 37.92 19.91
C GLY A 20 -23.13 37.19 18.88
N ALA A 21 -21.84 37.54 18.79
CA ALA A 21 -20.89 36.87 17.92
C ALA A 21 -20.70 35.40 18.32
N GLY A 22 -20.55 35.10 19.61
CA GLY A 22 -20.45 33.72 20.10
C GLY A 22 -21.65 32.86 19.76
N LEU A 23 -22.88 33.40 19.93
CA LEU A 23 -24.11 32.71 19.54
C LEU A 23 -24.22 32.52 18.02
N TYR A 24 -23.81 33.51 17.23
CA TYR A 24 -23.81 33.41 15.77
C TYR A 24 -22.83 32.33 15.29
N LEU A 25 -21.58 32.34 15.77
CA LEU A 25 -20.60 31.30 15.44
C LEU A 25 -21.08 29.91 15.88
N GLY A 26 -21.57 29.77 17.12
CA GLY A 26 -22.03 28.49 17.64
C GLY A 26 -23.18 27.85 16.85
N ARG A 27 -24.01 28.66 16.17
CA ARG A 27 -25.12 28.17 15.34
C ARG A 27 -24.75 27.94 13.88
N ASN A 28 -23.76 28.67 13.36
CA ASN A 28 -23.38 28.63 11.95
C ASN A 28 -22.13 27.79 11.66
N LEU A 29 -21.42 27.32 12.70
CA LEU A 29 -20.33 26.37 12.53
C LEU A 29 -20.90 24.97 12.32
N GLU A 30 -20.85 24.52 11.08
CA GLU A 30 -21.19 23.16 10.73
C GLU A 30 -19.97 22.26 10.92
N ARG A 31 -20.14 21.19 11.70
CA ARG A 31 -19.13 20.13 11.80
C ARG A 31 -19.23 19.29 10.54
N TYR A 32 -18.15 19.23 9.77
CA TYR A 32 -18.07 18.36 8.61
C TYR A 32 -16.96 17.34 8.82
N ASP A 33 -17.23 16.12 8.38
CA ASP A 33 -16.22 15.08 8.32
C ASP A 33 -15.42 15.25 7.03
N LYS A 34 -14.10 15.20 7.16
CA LYS A 34 -13.19 15.23 6.02
C LYS A 34 -12.38 13.94 6.02
N THR A 35 -12.52 13.16 4.95
CA THR A 35 -11.60 12.07 4.68
C THR A 35 -10.26 12.67 4.27
N VAL A 36 -9.22 12.36 5.05
CA VAL A 36 -7.84 12.71 4.73
C VAL A 36 -7.14 11.44 4.26
N ASP A 37 -6.51 11.52 3.09
CA ASP A 37 -5.66 10.45 2.59
C ASP A 37 -4.30 10.54 3.31
N GLU A 38 -4.09 9.65 4.28
CA GLU A 38 -2.82 9.49 5.01
C GLU A 38 -1.78 8.71 4.20
N GLY A 39 -2.15 8.28 2.98
CA GLY A 39 -1.32 7.44 2.13
C GLY A 39 -1.15 6.01 2.67
N PRO A 40 -0.15 5.29 2.15
CA PRO A 40 0.08 3.90 2.56
C PRO A 40 0.50 3.77 4.02
N SER A 41 -0.11 2.80 4.71
CA SER A 41 0.26 2.45 6.08
C SER A 41 1.73 2.01 6.17
N PRO A 42 2.35 2.06 7.36
CA PRO A 42 3.71 1.56 7.54
C PRO A 42 3.90 0.12 7.05
N GLU A 43 2.90 -0.74 7.26
CA GLU A 43 2.89 -2.13 6.80
C GLU A 43 2.88 -2.23 5.28
N ALA A 44 2.04 -1.42 4.61
CA ALA A 44 1.97 -1.39 3.15
C ALA A 44 3.25 -0.82 2.52
N ARG A 45 3.95 0.09 3.23
CA ARG A 45 5.27 0.58 2.80
C ARG A 45 6.37 -0.46 2.93
N ALA A 46 6.31 -1.29 3.97
CA ALA A 46 7.30 -2.34 4.21
C ALA A 46 7.09 -3.57 3.30
N ASN A 47 5.86 -3.83 2.87
CA ASN A 47 5.52 -4.99 2.04
C ASN A 47 4.67 -4.57 0.83
N PRO A 48 5.27 -4.41 -0.37
CA PRO A 48 4.55 -4.13 -1.60
C PRO A 48 3.48 -5.18 -1.96
N TRP A 49 3.61 -6.40 -1.43
CA TRP A 49 2.71 -7.53 -1.69
C TRP A 49 1.63 -7.70 -0.61
N LEU A 50 1.50 -6.76 0.33
CA LEU A 50 0.57 -6.88 1.46
C LEU A 50 -0.88 -7.14 1.03
N ALA A 51 -1.34 -6.48 -0.04
CA ALA A 51 -2.69 -6.68 -0.56
C ALA A 51 -2.89 -8.12 -1.10
N ALA A 52 -1.91 -8.66 -1.81
CA ALA A 52 -1.95 -10.03 -2.32
C ALA A 52 -1.92 -11.05 -1.17
N GLU A 53 -1.09 -10.81 -0.16
CA GLU A 53 -1.00 -11.62 1.04
C GLU A 53 -2.34 -11.69 1.79
N HIS A 54 -2.98 -10.54 2.04
CA HIS A 54 -4.32 -10.50 2.65
C HIS A 54 -5.37 -11.24 1.82
N PHE A 55 -5.35 -11.05 0.49
CA PHE A 55 -6.28 -11.68 -0.43
C PHE A 55 -6.17 -13.21 -0.44
N LEU A 56 -4.95 -13.74 -0.39
CA LEU A 56 -4.68 -15.18 -0.36
C LEU A 56 -4.98 -15.78 1.02
N ARG A 57 -4.60 -15.10 2.11
CA ARG A 57 -4.95 -15.52 3.47
C ARG A 57 -6.45 -15.53 3.71
N GLY A 58 -7.18 -14.58 3.13
CA GLY A 58 -8.65 -14.57 3.15
C GLY A 58 -9.29 -15.81 2.49
N ARG A 59 -8.53 -16.53 1.67
CA ARG A 59 -8.91 -17.84 1.08
C ARG A 59 -8.34 -19.03 1.84
N SER A 60 -7.84 -18.82 3.06
CA SER A 60 -7.19 -19.85 3.87
C SER A 60 -5.94 -20.47 3.21
N LEU A 61 -5.26 -19.72 2.34
CA LEU A 61 -3.97 -20.12 1.79
C LEU A 61 -2.85 -19.64 2.71
N GLU A 62 -1.86 -20.50 2.94
CA GLU A 62 -0.63 -20.13 3.62
C GLU A 62 0.23 -19.29 2.67
N VAL A 63 0.68 -18.12 3.15
CA VAL A 63 1.44 -17.16 2.34
C VAL A 63 2.67 -16.73 3.11
N MET A 64 3.82 -16.86 2.44
CA MET A 64 5.11 -16.38 2.91
C MET A 64 5.71 -15.45 1.85
N THR A 65 6.20 -14.31 2.30
CA THR A 65 6.88 -13.33 1.46
C THR A 65 8.38 -13.47 1.70
N THR A 66 9.18 -13.49 0.63
CA THR A 66 10.65 -13.58 0.70
C THR A 66 11.27 -12.60 -0.29
N ASP A 67 12.37 -11.99 0.11
CA ASP A 67 13.17 -11.11 -0.74
C ASP A 67 14.24 -11.87 -1.53
N THR A 68 14.37 -13.19 -1.31
CA THR A 68 15.39 -14.02 -1.94
C THR A 68 14.84 -15.33 -2.51
N LEU A 69 15.32 -15.67 -3.72
CA LEU A 69 15.07 -16.95 -4.38
C LEU A 69 16.02 -18.06 -3.88
N ALA A 70 17.03 -17.72 -3.08
CA ALA A 70 18.02 -18.70 -2.62
C ALA A 70 17.45 -19.73 -1.64
N GLN A 71 16.33 -19.43 -0.99
CA GLN A 71 15.74 -20.23 0.09
C GLN A 71 14.30 -20.66 -0.25
N LEU A 72 14.06 -21.02 -1.51
CA LEU A 72 12.77 -21.61 -1.89
C LEU A 72 12.61 -22.95 -1.17
N PRO A 73 11.47 -23.21 -0.52
CA PRO A 73 11.26 -24.48 0.16
C PRO A 73 11.20 -25.63 -0.85
N ASP A 74 11.59 -26.82 -0.40
CA ASP A 74 11.65 -28.02 -1.23
C ASP A 74 10.25 -28.37 -1.80
N PRO A 75 10.07 -28.31 -3.13
CA PRO A 75 8.78 -28.56 -3.76
C PRO A 75 8.35 -30.03 -3.66
N GLY A 76 9.28 -30.96 -3.37
CA GLY A 76 8.98 -32.38 -3.20
C GLY A 76 8.21 -32.71 -1.92
N GLN A 77 8.24 -31.83 -0.91
CA GLN A 77 7.55 -32.07 0.37
C GLN A 77 6.09 -31.60 0.34
N ARG A 78 5.84 -30.47 -0.33
CA ARG A 78 4.52 -29.88 -0.50
C ARG A 78 4.49 -29.09 -1.80
N THR A 79 3.38 -29.20 -2.53
CA THR A 79 3.10 -28.35 -3.69
C THR A 79 3.12 -26.88 -3.28
N GLN A 80 3.97 -26.11 -3.95
CA GLN A 80 4.16 -24.69 -3.67
C GLN A 80 4.10 -23.89 -4.96
N THR A 81 3.59 -22.67 -4.84
CA THR A 81 3.51 -21.73 -5.95
C THR A 81 4.28 -20.47 -5.58
N LEU A 82 5.31 -20.15 -6.36
CA LEU A 82 6.02 -18.89 -6.28
C LEU A 82 5.35 -17.86 -7.18
N LEU A 83 4.97 -16.73 -6.59
CA LEU A 83 4.48 -15.56 -7.32
C LEU A 83 5.63 -14.57 -7.49
N LEU A 84 6.16 -14.45 -8.70
CA LEU A 84 7.25 -13.53 -9.05
C LEU A 84 6.70 -12.38 -9.88
N LEU A 85 6.20 -11.36 -9.20
CA LEU A 85 5.39 -10.29 -9.79
C LEU A 85 6.15 -8.97 -9.99
N ASN A 86 7.37 -8.86 -9.49
CA ASN A 86 8.22 -7.68 -9.72
C ASN A 86 9.06 -7.82 -10.98
N ASP A 87 9.67 -6.70 -11.39
CA ASP A 87 10.76 -6.65 -12.37
C ASP A 87 11.92 -7.58 -11.95
N ARG A 88 12.45 -8.35 -12.90
CA ARG A 88 13.55 -9.31 -12.77
C ARG A 88 14.82 -8.81 -13.46
N ALA A 89 14.93 -7.53 -13.81
CA ALA A 89 16.14 -6.95 -14.38
C ALA A 89 17.42 -7.22 -13.57
N GLY A 90 17.31 -7.49 -12.27
CA GLY A 90 18.44 -7.85 -11.39
C GLY A 90 18.75 -9.35 -11.28
N MET A 91 17.99 -10.22 -11.94
CA MET A 91 18.13 -11.67 -11.79
C MET A 91 19.26 -12.20 -12.68
N THR A 92 20.23 -12.88 -12.05
CA THR A 92 21.37 -13.45 -12.76
C THR A 92 21.00 -14.75 -13.49
N PRO A 93 21.70 -15.12 -14.57
CA PRO A 93 21.47 -16.39 -15.26
C PRO A 93 21.50 -17.62 -14.33
N ALA A 94 22.39 -17.63 -13.34
CA ALA A 94 22.47 -18.71 -12.35
C ALA A 94 21.22 -18.79 -11.45
N GLN A 95 20.65 -17.65 -11.06
CA GLN A 95 19.39 -17.62 -10.31
C GLN A 95 18.21 -18.09 -11.16
N THR A 96 18.21 -17.76 -12.46
CA THR A 96 17.20 -18.27 -13.42
C THR A 96 17.28 -19.77 -13.53
N GLU A 97 18.48 -20.32 -13.74
CA GLU A 97 18.67 -21.77 -13.80
C GLU A 97 18.23 -22.46 -12.49
N GLN A 98 18.59 -21.90 -11.34
CA GLN A 98 18.14 -22.41 -10.04
C GLN A 98 16.60 -22.41 -9.92
N LEU A 99 15.93 -21.32 -10.34
CA LEU A 99 14.49 -21.22 -10.29
C LEU A 99 13.82 -22.23 -11.25
N LEU A 100 14.34 -22.37 -12.47
CA LEU A 100 13.84 -23.35 -13.43
C LEU A 100 14.03 -24.78 -12.92
N ASN A 101 15.16 -25.08 -12.27
CA ASN A 101 15.39 -26.37 -11.62
C ASN A 101 14.40 -26.63 -10.46
N TRP A 102 14.02 -25.59 -9.71
CA TRP A 102 12.98 -25.70 -8.69
C TRP A 102 11.60 -26.00 -9.31
N VAL A 103 11.26 -25.35 -10.45
CA VAL A 103 10.02 -25.62 -11.19
C VAL A 103 9.99 -27.04 -11.72
N THR A 104 11.07 -27.51 -12.36
CA THR A 104 11.16 -28.90 -12.88
C THR A 104 11.11 -29.95 -11.77
N SER A 105 11.46 -29.58 -10.54
CA SER A 105 11.32 -30.42 -9.35
C SER A 105 9.90 -30.45 -8.76
N GLY A 106 8.92 -29.81 -9.40
CA GLY A 106 7.50 -29.83 -9.02
C GLY A 106 6.96 -28.52 -8.42
N GLY A 107 7.79 -27.47 -8.36
CA GLY A 107 7.34 -26.14 -7.99
C GLY A 107 6.51 -25.48 -9.10
N HIS A 108 5.51 -24.69 -8.73
CA HIS A 108 4.76 -23.87 -9.69
C HIS A 108 5.26 -22.44 -9.67
N LEU A 109 5.43 -21.85 -10.86
CA LEU A 109 5.86 -20.46 -11.02
C LEU A 109 4.79 -19.67 -11.77
N LEU A 110 4.35 -18.55 -11.17
CA LEU A 110 3.53 -17.54 -11.83
C LEU A 110 4.32 -16.24 -11.86
N PHE A 111 4.52 -15.70 -13.05
CA PHE A 111 5.28 -14.49 -13.28
C PHE A 111 4.71 -13.68 -14.44
N VAL A 112 5.13 -12.42 -14.54
CA VAL A 112 4.77 -11.53 -15.64
C VAL A 112 5.88 -11.56 -16.68
N ALA A 113 5.56 -11.87 -17.95
CA ALA A 113 6.53 -11.85 -19.04
C ALA A 113 7.12 -10.44 -19.22
N GLU A 114 8.45 -10.32 -19.26
CA GLU A 114 9.13 -9.05 -19.52
C GLU A 114 9.27 -8.76 -21.00
N GLN A 115 9.41 -9.83 -21.79
CA GLN A 115 9.46 -9.75 -23.24
C GLN A 115 8.52 -10.79 -23.84
N LEU A 116 7.81 -10.36 -24.88
CA LEU A 116 6.96 -11.24 -25.65
C LEU A 116 7.79 -12.03 -26.66
N TRP A 117 7.24 -13.17 -27.08
CA TRP A 117 7.82 -14.00 -28.12
C TRP A 117 8.02 -13.20 -29.41
N ASP A 118 9.23 -13.25 -29.95
CA ASP A 118 9.57 -12.68 -31.26
C ASP A 118 9.58 -13.81 -32.30
N GLU A 119 8.55 -13.86 -33.14
CA GLU A 119 8.41 -14.90 -34.18
C GLU A 119 9.58 -14.92 -35.18
N GLN A 120 10.19 -13.76 -35.46
CA GLN A 120 11.30 -13.68 -36.41
C GLN A 120 12.60 -14.24 -35.81
N LYS A 121 12.80 -14.04 -34.51
CA LYS A 121 13.97 -14.57 -33.79
C LYS A 121 13.76 -15.97 -33.24
N GLY A 122 12.52 -16.46 -33.20
CA GLY A 122 12.16 -17.77 -32.67
C GLY A 122 12.48 -17.93 -31.17
N ARG A 123 12.43 -16.84 -30.40
CA ARG A 123 12.65 -16.84 -28.95
C ARG A 123 12.01 -15.63 -28.27
N SER A 124 11.67 -15.78 -27.00
CA SER A 124 11.60 -14.62 -26.11
C SER A 124 13.02 -14.16 -25.77
N GLY A 125 13.22 -12.88 -25.51
CA GLY A 125 14.44 -12.42 -24.84
C GLY A 125 14.32 -12.41 -23.31
N ASP A 126 13.20 -12.90 -22.78
CA ASP A 126 13.00 -13.17 -21.35
C ASP A 126 13.72 -14.46 -20.96
N LEU A 127 14.47 -14.43 -19.85
CA LEU A 127 15.25 -15.58 -19.39
C LEU A 127 14.38 -16.76 -18.91
N LEU A 128 13.08 -16.52 -18.64
CA LEU A 128 12.14 -17.54 -18.19
C LEU A 128 11.22 -18.10 -19.30
N LEU A 129 11.32 -17.62 -20.55
CA LEU A 129 10.43 -17.98 -21.68
C LEU A 129 11.17 -18.39 -22.96
#